data_AF-A0A9E6EED9-F1
#
_entry.id   AF-A0A9E6EED9-F1
#
_cell.length_a   1.000
_cell.length_b   1.000
_cell.length_c   1.000
_cell.angle_alpha   90.00
_cell.angle_beta   90.00
_cell.angle_gamma   90.00
#
_symmetry.space_group_name_H-M   'P 1'
#
loop_
_entity.id
_entity.type
_entity.pdbx_description
1 polymer ?
#
loop_
_entity_poly.entity_id
_entity_poly.type
_entity_poly.pdbx_seq_one_letter_code
_entity_poly.pdbx_strand_id
1 'polypeptide(L)'
;MNCAKSQQWLPMLADCLLTPEQQSQLEAHLAQCPSCRKEAQTYQQIAEHCCHLSQVEIPEDFYGRLAQRLRAECRQPEVKTWHWQTPLLISSVSAAAAFLAVWLIHPPHLPVMPEAPKSLLADIATHSPVAKLAPLLNPRPAAPEHPAVLTEAKGSGLPEMSS
;
A
#
# COMPACT_ATOMS: atom_id res chain seq x y z
N MET A 1 -25.29 -28.37 -4.99
CA MET A 1 -25.78 -27.00 -4.75
C MET A 1 -27.28 -26.92 -5.01
N ASN A 2 -27.92 -25.80 -4.69
CA ASN A 2 -29.32 -25.55 -5.01
C ASN A 2 -29.47 -24.66 -6.25
N CYS A 3 -30.69 -24.57 -6.79
CA CYS A 3 -30.99 -23.78 -7.99
C CYS A 3 -30.77 -22.27 -7.79
N ALA A 4 -31.02 -21.76 -6.58
CA ALA A 4 -30.82 -20.33 -6.30
C ALA A 4 -29.34 -19.93 -6.44
N LYS A 5 -28.44 -20.78 -5.96
CA LYS A 5 -26.99 -20.55 -6.05
C LYS A 5 -26.48 -20.77 -7.47
N SER A 6 -27.00 -21.76 -8.21
CA SER A 6 -26.62 -21.94 -9.61
C SER A 6 -27.01 -20.73 -10.45
N GLN A 7 -28.22 -20.20 -10.28
CA GLN A 7 -28.71 -19.00 -10.95
C GLN A 7 -27.82 -17.77 -10.73
N GLN A 8 -27.26 -17.61 -9.55
CA GLN A 8 -26.31 -16.53 -9.25
C GLN A 8 -24.96 -16.72 -9.97
N TRP A 9 -24.54 -17.96 -10.18
CA TRP A 9 -23.25 -18.29 -10.80
C TRP A 9 -23.31 -18.37 -12.33
N LEU A 10 -24.49 -18.58 -12.92
CA LEU A 10 -24.63 -18.67 -14.38
C LEU A 10 -24.11 -17.43 -15.15
N PRO A 11 -24.40 -16.18 -14.75
CA PRO A 11 -23.80 -15.00 -15.39
C PRO A 11 -22.27 -15.00 -15.24
N MET A 12 -21.76 -15.31 -14.05
CA MET A 12 -20.32 -15.34 -13.77
C MET A 12 -19.59 -16.41 -14.58
N LEU A 13 -20.26 -17.53 -14.89
CA LEU A 13 -19.74 -18.56 -15.77
C LEU A 13 -19.54 -18.01 -17.20
N ALA A 14 -20.50 -17.25 -17.73
CA ALA A 14 -20.41 -16.65 -19.05
C ALA A 14 -19.25 -15.63 -19.14
N ASP A 15 -18.99 -14.91 -18.05
CA ASP A 15 -17.90 -13.93 -17.95
C ASP A 15 -16.53 -14.54 -17.53
N CYS A 16 -16.44 -15.87 -17.38
CA CYS A 16 -15.23 -16.58 -16.92
C CYS A 16 -14.70 -16.11 -15.54
N LEU A 17 -15.61 -15.75 -14.63
CA LEU A 17 -15.32 -15.23 -13.29
C LEU A 17 -15.42 -16.27 -12.16
N LEU A 18 -15.74 -17.53 -12.48
CA LEU A 18 -15.82 -18.61 -11.50
C LEU A 18 -14.46 -19.28 -11.26
N THR A 19 -14.20 -19.69 -10.02
CA THR A 19 -13.05 -20.55 -9.71
C THR A 19 -13.29 -21.98 -10.23
N PRO A 20 -12.24 -22.80 -10.44
CA PRO A 20 -12.39 -24.19 -10.87
C PRO A 20 -13.30 -25.02 -9.94
N GLU A 21 -13.24 -24.80 -8.63
CA GLU A 21 -14.10 -25.47 -7.65
C GLU A 21 -15.57 -25.07 -7.81
N GLN A 22 -15.84 -23.78 -8.06
CA GLN A 22 -17.20 -23.29 -8.30
C GLN A 22 -17.77 -23.84 -9.61
N GLN A 23 -16.93 -23.90 -10.65
CA GLN A 23 -17.29 -24.41 -11.95
C GLN A 23 -17.66 -25.89 -11.89
N SER A 24 -16.83 -26.73 -11.26
CA SER A 24 -17.13 -28.17 -11.09
C SER A 24 -18.41 -28.41 -10.28
N GLN A 25 -18.66 -27.63 -9.23
CA GLN A 25 -19.91 -27.70 -8.48
C GLN A 25 -21.12 -27.35 -9.34
N LEU A 26 -21.00 -26.32 -10.18
CA LEU A 26 -22.05 -25.85 -11.09
C LEU A 26 -22.35 -26.90 -12.15
N GLU A 27 -21.33 -27.45 -12.78
CA GLU A 27 -21.45 -28.53 -13.76
C GLU A 27 -22.16 -29.76 -13.17
N ALA A 28 -21.78 -30.17 -11.96
CA ALA A 28 -22.45 -31.27 -11.26
C ALA A 28 -23.95 -31.02 -11.05
N HIS A 29 -24.36 -29.77 -10.81
CA HIS A 29 -25.77 -29.40 -10.69
C HIS A 29 -26.47 -29.30 -12.05
N LEU A 30 -25.83 -28.73 -13.07
CA LEU A 30 -26.38 -28.66 -14.42
C LEU A 30 -26.61 -30.05 -15.03
N ALA A 31 -25.79 -31.04 -14.65
CA ALA A 31 -25.97 -32.44 -15.02
C ALA A 31 -27.31 -33.01 -14.52
N GLN A 32 -27.82 -32.52 -13.38
CA GLN A 32 -29.01 -33.04 -12.68
C GLN A 32 -30.25 -32.16 -12.88
N CYS A 33 -30.08 -30.86 -13.15
CA CYS A 33 -31.17 -29.88 -13.20
C CYS A 33 -31.42 -29.35 -14.64
N PRO A 34 -32.51 -29.75 -15.31
CA PRO A 34 -32.79 -29.32 -16.67
C PRO A 34 -33.21 -27.85 -16.77
N SER A 35 -33.82 -27.25 -15.74
CA SER A 35 -34.18 -25.83 -15.75
C SER A 35 -32.95 -24.93 -15.73
N CYS A 36 -32.02 -25.18 -14.81
CA CYS A 36 -30.77 -24.42 -14.75
C CYS A 36 -29.89 -24.64 -16.00
N ARG A 37 -29.98 -25.81 -16.65
CA ARG A 37 -29.31 -26.04 -17.93
C ARG A 37 -29.86 -25.16 -19.06
N LYS A 38 -31.18 -24.98 -19.13
CA LYS A 38 -31.80 -24.06 -20.09
C LYS A 38 -31.35 -22.61 -19.83
N GLU A 39 -31.34 -22.18 -18.58
CA GLU A 39 -30.84 -20.85 -18.21
C GLU A 39 -29.36 -20.67 -18.60
N ALA A 40 -28.52 -21.68 -18.37
CA ALA A 40 -27.11 -21.66 -18.78
C ALA A 40 -26.95 -21.45 -20.29
N GLN A 41 -27.76 -22.13 -21.10
CA GLN A 41 -27.78 -21.95 -22.55
C GLN A 41 -28.16 -20.52 -22.95
N THR A 42 -29.12 -19.90 -22.26
CA THR A 42 -29.48 -18.50 -22.49
C THR A 42 -28.30 -17.56 -22.26
N TYR A 43 -27.55 -17.75 -21.17
CA TYR A 43 -26.35 -16.94 -20.91
C TYR A 43 -25.25 -17.16 -21.95
N GLN A 44 -25.06 -18.39 -22.43
CA GLN A 44 -24.12 -18.70 -23.51
C GLN A 44 -24.48 -18.01 -24.82
N GLN A 45 -25.77 -18.00 -25.18
CA GLN A 45 -26.26 -17.31 -26.38
C GLN A 45 -26.02 -15.79 -26.29
N ILE A 46 -26.26 -15.20 -25.11
CA ILE A 46 -25.98 -13.77 -24.89
C ILE A 46 -24.48 -13.50 -25.07
N ALA A 47 -23.60 -14.32 -24.48
CA ALA A 47 -22.16 -14.17 -24.62
C ALA A 47 -21.70 -14.30 -26.08
N GLU A 48 -22.22 -15.28 -26.83
CA GLU A 48 -21.95 -15.47 -28.25
C GLU A 48 -22.36 -14.23 -29.07
N HIS A 49 -23.56 -13.71 -28.85
CA HIS A 49 -24.02 -12.48 -29.51
C HIS A 49 -23.12 -11.27 -29.18
N CYS A 50 -22.67 -11.15 -27.93
CA CYS A 50 -21.72 -10.11 -27.54
C CYS A 50 -20.36 -10.26 -28.25
N CYS A 51 -19.87 -11.49 -28.46
CA CYS A 51 -18.62 -11.74 -29.19
C CYS A 51 -18.68 -11.33 -30.66
N HIS A 52 -19.87 -11.30 -31.27
CA HIS A 52 -20.07 -10.86 -32.64
C HIS A 52 -20.18 -9.34 -32.80
N LEU A 53 -20.21 -8.58 -31.70
CA LEU A 53 -20.18 -7.12 -31.77
C LEU A 53 -18.85 -6.65 -32.36
N SER A 54 -18.90 -5.68 -33.28
CA SER A 54 -17.69 -5.13 -33.89
C SER A 54 -16.77 -4.56 -32.82
N GLN A 55 -15.53 -5.04 -32.82
CA GLN A 55 -14.49 -4.50 -31.96
C GLN A 55 -14.13 -3.10 -32.47
N VAL A 56 -14.31 -2.10 -31.62
CA VAL A 56 -14.00 -0.70 -31.95
C VAL A 56 -12.52 -0.48 -31.70
N GLU A 57 -11.83 0.12 -32.68
CA GLU A 57 -10.44 0.54 -32.50
C GLU A 57 -10.34 1.60 -31.40
N ILE A 58 -9.37 1.43 -30.51
CA ILE A 58 -9.09 2.41 -29.46
C ILE A 58 -8.53 3.67 -30.13
N PRO A 59 -9.12 4.86 -29.90
CA PRO A 59 -8.58 6.11 -30.46
C PRO A 59 -7.13 6.34 -30.00
N GLU A 60 -6.27 6.83 -30.88
CA GLU A 60 -4.82 7.01 -30.60
C GLU A 60 -4.55 7.78 -29.30
N ASP A 61 -5.34 8.83 -29.03
CA ASP A 61 -5.20 9.70 -27.86
C ASP A 61 -5.90 9.18 -26.58
N PHE A 62 -6.48 7.98 -26.58
CA PHE A 62 -7.21 7.45 -25.44
C PHE A 62 -6.36 7.40 -24.17
N TYR A 63 -5.15 6.83 -24.27
CA TYR A 63 -4.24 6.69 -23.13
C TYR A 63 -3.70 8.04 -22.64
N GLY A 64 -3.47 8.99 -23.55
CA GLY A 64 -3.06 10.35 -23.21
C GLY A 64 -4.11 11.06 -22.37
N ARG A 65 -5.38 11.04 -22.83
CA ARG A 65 -6.52 11.62 -22.10
C ARG A 65 -6.77 10.92 -20.76
N LEU A 66 -6.67 9.59 -20.72
CA LEU A 66 -6.82 8.81 -19.49
C LEU A 66 -5.75 9.20 -18.46
N ALA A 67 -4.48 9.24 -18.86
CA ALA A 67 -3.36 9.61 -17.99
C ALA A 67 -3.45 11.06 -17.49
N GLN A 68 -3.97 11.98 -18.32
CA GLN A 68 -4.23 13.35 -17.89
C GLN A 68 -5.32 13.43 -16.82
N ARG A 69 -6.44 12.71 -17.01
CA ARG A 69 -7.55 12.68 -16.05
C ARG A 69 -7.13 12.05 -14.72
N LEU A 70 -6.42 10.92 -14.75
CA LEU A 70 -5.86 10.28 -13.55
C LEU A 70 -4.96 11.23 -12.76
N ARG A 71 -4.06 11.97 -13.45
CA ARG A 71 -3.19 12.96 -12.79
C ARG A 71 -3.97 14.11 -12.16
N ALA A 72 -5.06 14.56 -12.78
CA ALA A 72 -5.91 15.61 -12.24
C ALA A 72 -6.66 15.15 -10.98
N GLU A 73 -7.16 13.91 -10.97
CA GLU A 73 -7.86 13.31 -9.81
C GLU A 73 -6.90 12.95 -8.67
N CYS A 74 -5.69 12.48 -8.99
CA CYS A 74 -4.67 12.14 -8.00
C CYS A 74 -3.86 13.35 -7.51
N ARG A 75 -3.97 14.54 -8.13
CA ARG A 75 -3.39 15.76 -7.59
C ARG A 75 -4.17 16.18 -6.36
N GLN A 76 -3.69 15.72 -5.20
CA GLN A 76 -4.04 16.37 -3.95
C GLN A 76 -3.64 17.86 -4.04
N PRO A 77 -4.46 18.78 -3.50
CA PRO A 77 -4.09 20.18 -3.49
C PRO A 77 -2.73 20.29 -2.80
N GLU A 78 -1.72 20.76 -3.53
CA GLU A 78 -0.44 21.10 -2.94
C GLU A 78 -0.70 22.23 -1.94
N VAL A 79 -0.87 21.86 -0.67
CA VAL A 79 -0.92 22.82 0.42
C VAL A 79 0.44 23.51 0.44
N LYS A 80 0.49 24.67 -0.20
CA LYS A 80 1.67 25.54 -0.25
C LYS A 80 1.88 26.07 1.17
N THR A 81 2.60 25.32 2.00
CA THR A 81 2.86 25.67 3.40
C THR A 81 3.83 26.86 3.45
N TRP A 82 3.27 28.06 3.30
CA TRP A 82 3.94 29.35 3.49
C TRP A 82 4.51 29.53 4.92
N HIS A 83 4.13 28.68 5.88
CA HIS A 83 4.34 28.91 7.31
C HIS A 83 5.72 28.51 7.87
N TRP A 84 6.70 28.11 7.06
CA TRP A 84 8.00 27.62 7.54
C TRP A 84 9.17 28.62 7.48
N GLN A 85 8.97 29.84 6.98
CA GLN A 85 10.02 30.87 6.96
C GLN A 85 9.87 31.94 8.06
N THR A 86 8.82 31.86 8.89
CA THR A 86 8.53 32.87 9.93
C THR A 86 9.14 32.64 11.33
N PRO A 87 9.68 31.47 11.75
CA PRO A 87 10.20 31.34 13.12
C PRO A 87 11.60 31.96 13.32
N LEU A 88 12.37 32.19 12.24
CA LEU A 88 13.74 32.73 12.33
C LEU A 88 13.80 34.25 12.53
N LEU A 89 12.83 34.99 11.98
CA LEU A 89 12.80 36.46 12.11
C LEU A 89 12.32 36.93 13.49
N ILE A 90 11.50 36.14 14.18
CA ILE A 90 10.97 36.49 15.51
C ILE A 90 12.01 36.22 16.62
N SER A 91 12.88 35.23 16.44
CA SER A 91 13.91 34.86 17.43
C SER A 91 15.04 35.91 17.55
N SER A 92 15.43 36.53 16.44
CA SER A 92 16.57 37.48 16.40
C SER A 92 16.33 38.77 17.19
N VAL A 93 15.10 39.31 17.15
CA VAL A 93 14.77 40.60 17.79
C VAL A 93 14.82 40.50 19.31
N SER A 94 14.33 39.39 19.87
CA SER A 94 14.29 39.20 21.33
C SER A 94 15.68 38.95 21.92
N ALA A 95 16.56 38.25 21.21
CA ALA A 95 17.92 38.00 21.68
C ALA A 95 18.78 39.27 21.66
N ALA A 96 18.69 40.08 20.60
CA ALA A 96 19.47 41.31 20.49
C ALA A 96 19.13 42.32 21.60
N ALA A 97 17.84 42.48 21.94
CA ALA A 97 17.41 43.38 23.01
C ALA A 97 17.90 42.91 24.40
N ALA A 98 17.85 41.60 24.67
CA ALA A 98 18.35 41.04 25.93
C ALA A 98 19.88 41.15 26.06
N PHE A 99 20.62 40.88 24.97
CA PHE A 99 22.09 41.06 24.95
C PHE A 99 22.49 42.52 25.15
N LEU A 100 21.81 43.47 24.50
CA LEU A 100 22.10 44.90 24.65
C LEU A 100 21.86 45.36 26.10
N ALA A 101 20.77 44.92 26.73
CA ALA A 101 20.46 45.24 28.12
C ALA A 101 21.49 44.66 29.10
N VAL A 102 21.91 43.40 28.90
CA VAL A 102 22.93 42.75 29.75
C VAL A 102 24.31 43.39 29.56
N TRP A 103 24.69 43.74 28.33
CA TRP A 103 25.98 44.40 28.03
C TRP A 103 26.06 45.81 28.64
N LEU A 104 24.93 46.53 28.70
CA LEU A 104 24.85 47.85 29.33
C LEU A 104 24.97 47.79 30.86
N ILE A 105 24.51 46.69 31.46
CA ILE A 105 24.50 46.49 32.93
C ILE A 105 25.80 45.83 33.42
N HIS A 106 26.41 44.96 32.62
CA HIS A 106 27.66 44.25 32.93
C HIS A 106 28.67 44.40 31.78
N PRO A 107 29.53 45.44 31.77
CA PRO A 107 30.64 45.48 30.82
C PRO A 107 31.63 44.36 31.19
N PRO A 108 31.81 43.33 30.34
CA PRO A 108 32.71 42.25 30.68
C PRO A 108 34.15 42.76 30.50
N HIS A 109 34.92 42.72 31.58
CA HIS A 109 36.38 42.69 31.47
C HIS A 109 36.73 41.53 30.53
N LEU A 110 37.44 41.78 29.44
CA LEU A 110 37.83 40.74 28.49
C LEU A 110 39.11 40.06 29.00
N PRO A 111 39.06 38.84 29.56
CA PRO A 111 40.27 38.06 29.74
C PRO A 111 40.77 37.53 28.40
N VAL A 112 42.07 37.71 28.18
CA VAL A 112 42.86 37.15 27.08
C VAL A 112 42.71 35.62 27.04
N MET A 113 42.37 35.06 25.87
CA MET A 113 42.42 33.62 25.61
C MET A 113 43.84 33.21 25.20
N PRO A 114 44.36 32.10 25.75
CA PRO A 114 45.21 31.24 24.92
C PRO A 114 44.82 29.75 24.97
N GLU A 115 44.72 29.21 23.75
CA GLU A 115 44.89 27.85 23.26
C GLU A 115 44.15 26.66 23.90
N ALA A 116 43.28 26.05 23.08
CA ALA A 116 42.70 24.74 23.30
C ALA A 116 43.80 23.65 23.38
N PRO A 117 43.82 22.80 24.43
CA PRO A 117 44.77 21.71 24.53
C PRO A 117 44.43 20.59 23.53
N LYS A 118 45.45 20.15 22.78
CA LYS A 118 45.41 19.08 21.76
C LYS A 118 44.98 17.71 22.30
N SER A 119 44.69 17.59 23.59
CA SER A 119 44.26 16.34 24.24
C SER A 119 42.80 15.97 23.93
N LEU A 120 41.93 16.91 23.55
CA LEU A 120 40.52 16.59 23.24
C LEU A 120 40.33 15.89 21.88
N LEU A 121 41.33 15.93 20.99
CA LEU A 121 41.28 15.20 19.71
C LEU A 121 41.62 13.71 19.87
N ALA A 122 42.21 13.31 21.01
CA ALA A 122 42.55 11.91 21.28
C ALA A 122 41.36 11.11 21.87
N ASP A 123 40.48 11.76 22.64
CA ASP A 123 39.32 11.09 23.29
C ASP A 123 38.15 10.82 22.34
N ILE A 124 38.05 11.53 21.20
CA ILE A 124 36.97 11.32 20.23
C ILE A 124 37.21 10.05 19.38
N ALA A 125 38.47 9.60 19.26
CA ALA A 125 38.83 8.42 18.46
C ALA A 125 38.50 7.08 19.15
N THR A 126 38.35 7.05 20.47
CA THR A 126 38.20 5.82 21.26
C THR A 126 36.76 5.45 21.60
N HIS A 127 35.80 6.38 21.51
CA HIS A 127 34.41 6.15 21.94
C HIS A 127 33.34 6.37 20.86
N SER A 128 33.62 6.04 19.59
CA SER A 128 32.58 6.02 18.56
C SER A 128 31.90 4.64 18.45
N PRO A 129 30.64 4.45 18.93
CA PRO A 129 29.93 3.17 18.87
C PRO A 129 29.32 2.87 17.49
N VAL A 130 29.64 3.68 16.46
CA VAL A 130 29.01 3.59 15.13
C VAL A 130 29.33 2.26 14.43
N ALA A 131 30.48 1.64 14.70
CA ALA A 131 30.84 0.34 14.15
C ALA A 131 29.93 -0.81 14.64
N LYS A 132 29.29 -0.66 15.81
CA LYS A 132 28.49 -1.73 16.43
C LYS A 132 27.02 -1.73 16.01
N LEU A 133 26.57 -0.69 15.30
CA LEU A 133 25.17 -0.52 14.87
C LEU A 133 24.95 -0.80 13.37
N ALA A 134 26.02 -0.98 12.60
CA ALA A 134 25.97 -1.28 11.17
C ALA A 134 25.12 -2.50 10.78
N PRO A 135 25.03 -3.61 11.56
CA PRO A 135 24.19 -4.76 11.19
C PRO A 135 22.70 -4.57 11.46
N LEU A 136 22.30 -3.55 12.24
CA LEU A 136 20.90 -3.29 12.60
C LEU A 136 20.21 -2.29 11.66
N LEU A 137 20.97 -1.58 10.85
CA LEU A 137 20.43 -0.60 9.90
C LEU A 137 19.91 -1.24 8.60
N ASN A 138 20.19 -2.51 8.35
CA ASN A 138 19.54 -3.22 7.24
C ASN A 138 19.67 -4.76 7.34
N PRO A 139 18.61 -5.44 7.80
CA PRO A 139 18.23 -6.64 7.07
C PRO A 139 16.73 -6.68 6.81
N ARG A 140 16.40 -6.61 5.51
CA ARG A 140 15.42 -7.44 4.76
C ARG A 140 14.46 -6.57 3.93
N PRO A 141 14.33 -6.88 2.63
CA PRO A 141 13.17 -7.69 2.27
C PRO A 141 13.51 -8.75 1.21
N ALA A 142 13.17 -9.99 1.52
CA ALA A 142 12.83 -10.99 0.51
C ALA A 142 11.76 -11.89 1.11
N ALA A 143 10.53 -11.63 0.71
CA ALA A 143 9.49 -12.62 0.53
C ALA A 143 9.24 -12.70 -0.99
N PRO A 144 8.57 -13.71 -1.56
CA PRO A 144 8.27 -15.07 -1.07
C PRO A 144 8.73 -16.14 -2.09
N GLU A 145 9.11 -17.34 -1.65
CA GLU A 145 9.30 -18.48 -2.57
C GLU A 145 8.54 -19.70 -2.06
N HIS A 146 7.31 -19.86 -2.57
CA HIS A 146 6.65 -21.11 -2.99
C HIS A 146 6.57 -22.35 -2.05
N PRO A 147 5.65 -23.28 -2.33
CA PRO A 147 4.92 -24.04 -1.32
C PRO A 147 5.64 -25.33 -0.90
N ALA A 148 5.50 -25.67 0.38
CA ALA A 148 5.83 -26.99 0.89
C ALA A 148 4.55 -27.75 1.24
N VAL A 149 4.47 -28.90 0.62
CA VAL A 149 3.44 -29.93 0.62
C VAL A 149 3.42 -30.73 1.94
N LEU A 150 2.20 -31.17 2.31
CA LEU A 150 1.80 -32.29 3.19
C LEU A 150 2.29 -32.34 4.65
N THR A 151 1.32 -32.43 5.59
CA THR A 151 1.14 -33.62 6.44
C THR A 151 -0.28 -33.73 6.99
N GLU A 152 -0.79 -34.97 6.95
CA GLU A 152 -2.03 -35.50 7.52
C GLU A 152 -2.17 -35.27 9.04
N ALA A 153 -3.42 -35.22 9.55
CA ALA A 153 -3.95 -36.16 10.54
C ALA A 153 -5.27 -35.68 11.21
N LYS A 154 -6.34 -36.43 10.94
CA LYS A 154 -7.20 -37.12 11.94
C LYS A 154 -8.01 -36.31 12.97
N GLY A 155 -9.33 -36.55 12.95
CA GLY A 155 -10.23 -36.41 14.12
C GLY A 155 -11.59 -35.81 13.74
N SER A 156 -12.60 -36.60 13.37
CA SER A 156 -13.65 -37.14 14.27
C SER A 156 -14.67 -36.09 14.76
N GLY A 157 -15.92 -36.20 14.29
CA GLY A 157 -17.07 -35.57 14.96
C GLY A 157 -18.21 -35.10 14.05
N LEU A 158 -19.05 -36.03 13.58
CA LEU A 158 -20.51 -35.83 13.53
C LEU A 158 -21.08 -36.34 14.89
N PRO A 159 -22.32 -36.04 15.34
CA PRO A 159 -23.48 -35.66 14.52
C PRO A 159 -24.40 -34.56 15.12
N GLU A 160 -25.46 -34.22 14.34
CA GLU A 160 -26.82 -33.82 14.80
C GLU A 160 -26.97 -32.53 15.62
N MET A 161 -28.09 -31.80 15.69
CA MET A 161 -29.34 -31.60 14.97
C MET A 161 -30.04 -30.43 15.70
N SER A 162 -30.91 -29.70 15.01
CA SER A 162 -32.07 -28.95 15.56
C SER A 162 -31.87 -27.85 16.62
N SER A 163 -32.23 -26.62 16.26
CA SER A 163 -33.52 -26.01 16.63
C SER A 163 -33.79 -24.75 15.80
#